data_AF-A0A522A4K8-F1
#
_entry.id   AF-A0A522A4K8-F1
#
_cell.length_a   1.000
_cell.length_b   1.000
_cell.length_c   1.000
_cell.angle_alpha   90.00
_cell.angle_beta   90.00
_cell.angle_gamma   90.00
#
_symmetry.space_group_name_H-M   'P 1'
#
loop_
_entity.id
_entity.type
_entity.pdbx_description
1 polymer ?
#
loop_
_entity_poly.entity_id
_entity_poly.type
_entity_poly.pdbx_seq_one_letter_code
_entity_poly.pdbx_strand_id
1 'polypeptide(L)'
;MADVLFYPPFPGRPQLFDQLYRSLWNFLPALSRIDRLIFPYAGDDFALLDAEQSLHMAAAYMSRDFDPAIANYAPRYAGKVAFVADDGLDPARYTAPLKGIIVWSTQNPAAVAAARAIAARTGAEVVHADPMTVQQETLEVIAFVYKMFAADELSRMLADSANVFYRRMAVLENRPMSVFGNGPSLGAVVEQRRDPGPTVRAVCNSTIGDEAALAHLKPEILFCGDPIQHCGCSLYAGRFRADLAMAMADPARLLITQLGYLPYFKEVIPAVAHDRIVGIGLDRRRTFNVDLKQEFVVAATANVFTMLVLPVAFTLSRAVDIYGCDGMPFAQASKPWSHANEGDYMNKMAVTHRLHPGFWRRNYEEEFASYCQDMEDILSVAEKKGCTVRSRTPSYVPALAKRYVEQ
;
A
#
# COMPACT_ATOMS: atom_id res chain seq x y z
N MET A 1 -7.86 -23.37 -8.34
CA MET A 1 -6.84 -23.23 -7.27
C MET A 1 -5.48 -23.24 -7.93
N ALA A 2 -4.48 -22.61 -7.32
CA ALA A 2 -3.23 -22.24 -7.99
C ALA A 2 -2.00 -22.60 -7.15
N ASP A 3 -1.02 -23.26 -7.77
CA ASP A 3 0.32 -23.41 -7.21
C ASP A 3 1.17 -22.17 -7.52
N VAL A 4 1.94 -21.73 -6.53
CA VAL A 4 2.88 -20.60 -6.63
C VAL A 4 4.25 -21.07 -6.18
N LEU A 5 5.26 -20.88 -7.03
CA LEU A 5 6.64 -21.28 -6.76
C LEU A 5 7.45 -20.07 -6.27
N PHE A 6 8.19 -20.24 -5.17
CA PHE A 6 9.25 -19.30 -4.77
C PHE A 6 10.58 -19.76 -5.36
N TYR A 7 11.32 -18.86 -6.01
CA TYR A 7 12.53 -19.23 -6.75
C TYR A 7 13.60 -18.14 -6.67
N PRO A 8 14.91 -18.46 -6.65
CA PRO A 8 15.55 -19.79 -6.68
C PRO A 8 15.35 -20.63 -5.40
N PRO A 9 15.89 -21.87 -5.32
CA PRO A 9 15.90 -22.59 -4.05
C PRO A 9 16.59 -21.80 -2.93
N PHE A 10 16.06 -21.93 -1.72
CA PHE A 10 16.57 -21.23 -0.54
C PHE A 10 17.86 -21.89 -0.04
N PRO A 11 18.95 -21.12 0.15
CA PRO A 11 20.23 -21.67 0.57
C PRO A 11 20.26 -22.04 2.07
N GLY A 12 19.26 -21.61 2.84
CA GLY A 12 19.22 -21.85 4.28
C GLY A 12 17.90 -21.37 4.92
N ARG A 13 17.66 -21.85 6.15
CA ARG A 13 16.46 -21.53 6.94
C ARG A 13 16.16 -20.04 7.10
N PRO A 14 17.15 -19.14 7.33
CA PRO A 14 16.85 -17.72 7.50
C PRO A 14 16.14 -17.10 6.29
N GLN A 15 16.60 -17.38 5.07
CA GLN A 15 15.99 -16.86 3.84
C GLN A 15 14.65 -17.53 3.55
N LEU A 16 14.55 -18.85 3.79
CA LEU A 16 13.30 -19.60 3.66
C LEU A 16 12.22 -18.99 4.56
N PHE A 17 12.52 -18.80 5.85
CA PHE A 17 11.55 -18.29 6.82
C PHE A 17 11.20 -16.83 6.61
N ASP A 18 12.16 -15.97 6.22
CA ASP A 18 11.86 -14.60 5.81
C ASP A 18 10.82 -14.57 4.66
N GLN A 19 11.04 -15.35 3.61
CA GLN A 19 10.10 -15.39 2.48
C GLN A 19 8.79 -16.12 2.80
N LEU A 20 8.82 -17.15 3.65
CA LEU A 20 7.61 -17.80 4.15
C LEU A 20 6.72 -16.75 4.82
N TYR A 21 7.21 -16.02 5.82
CA TYR A 21 6.36 -15.08 6.56
C TYR A 21 5.91 -13.88 5.74
N ARG A 22 6.72 -13.41 4.78
CA ARG A 22 6.24 -12.46 3.75
C ARG A 22 5.08 -13.02 2.95
N SER A 23 5.17 -14.28 2.52
CA SER A 23 4.14 -14.92 1.71
C SER A 23 2.83 -15.11 2.47
N LEU A 24 2.88 -15.47 3.77
CA LEU A 24 1.68 -15.64 4.59
C LEU A 24 0.86 -14.35 4.67
N TRP A 25 1.54 -13.20 4.68
CA TRP A 25 0.87 -11.91 4.60
C TRP A 25 0.43 -11.56 3.19
N ASN A 26 1.36 -11.60 2.23
CA ASN A 26 1.11 -11.15 0.87
C ASN A 26 -0.02 -11.94 0.21
N PHE A 27 -0.14 -13.24 0.48
CA PHE A 27 -1.15 -14.09 -0.13
C PHE A 27 -2.43 -14.23 0.69
N LEU A 28 -2.51 -13.60 1.87
CA LEU A 28 -3.66 -13.73 2.79
C LEU A 28 -5.00 -13.47 2.10
N PRO A 29 -5.16 -12.40 1.28
CA PRO A 29 -6.45 -12.12 0.66
C PRO A 29 -6.87 -13.11 -0.42
N ALA A 30 -5.92 -13.88 -0.96
CA ALA A 30 -6.16 -14.89 -1.98
C ALA A 30 -5.96 -16.33 -1.44
N LEU A 31 -5.99 -16.53 -0.13
CA LEU A 31 -5.73 -17.84 0.49
C LEU A 31 -6.63 -18.96 -0.06
N SER A 32 -7.92 -18.68 -0.30
CA SER A 32 -8.86 -19.64 -0.88
C SER A 32 -8.62 -19.96 -2.36
N ARG A 33 -7.76 -19.19 -3.03
CA ARG A 33 -7.42 -19.32 -4.46
C ARG A 33 -6.11 -20.06 -4.67
N ILE A 34 -5.33 -20.24 -3.62
CA ILE A 34 -4.03 -20.91 -3.63
C ILE A 34 -4.25 -22.37 -3.25
N ASP A 35 -3.67 -23.26 -4.05
CA ASP A 35 -3.56 -24.67 -3.69
C ASP A 35 -2.33 -24.83 -2.79
N ARG A 36 -1.14 -24.54 -3.34
CA ARG A 36 0.13 -24.59 -2.60
C ARG A 36 1.06 -23.40 -2.86
N LEU A 37 1.79 -23.02 -1.83
CA LEU A 37 2.99 -22.19 -1.87
C LEU A 37 4.20 -23.13 -1.76
N ILE A 38 5.01 -23.19 -2.81
CA ILE A 38 6.12 -24.13 -2.96
C ILE A 38 7.44 -23.40 -2.71
N PHE A 39 8.22 -23.87 -1.73
CA PHE A 39 9.53 -23.32 -1.37
C PHE A 39 10.61 -24.38 -1.57
N PRO A 40 11.34 -24.36 -2.69
CA PRO A 40 12.47 -25.24 -2.93
C PRO A 40 13.62 -24.88 -1.98
N TYR A 41 14.34 -25.86 -1.45
CA TYR A 41 15.34 -25.70 -0.41
C TYR A 41 16.60 -26.48 -0.74
N ALA A 42 17.74 -25.78 -0.75
CA ALA A 42 19.05 -26.33 -1.11
C ALA A 42 19.93 -26.64 0.11
N GLY A 43 19.47 -26.35 1.33
CA GLY A 43 20.25 -26.59 2.55
C GLY A 43 20.30 -28.07 2.93
N ASP A 44 21.44 -28.50 3.48
CA ASP A 44 21.68 -29.89 3.89
C ASP A 44 20.79 -30.36 5.07
N ASP A 45 20.16 -29.42 5.77
CA ASP A 45 19.25 -29.67 6.90
C ASP A 45 17.78 -29.80 6.48
N PHE A 46 17.48 -30.10 5.21
CA PHE A 46 16.12 -30.29 4.70
C PHE A 46 15.30 -31.30 5.52
N ALA A 47 15.92 -32.38 6.01
CA ALA A 47 15.25 -33.39 6.81
C ALA A 47 14.72 -32.86 8.17
N LEU A 48 15.16 -31.67 8.60
CA LEU A 48 14.69 -30.99 9.81
C LEU A 48 13.56 -30.00 9.53
N LEU A 49 13.17 -29.81 8.26
CA LEU A 49 12.10 -28.91 7.87
C LEU A 49 10.76 -29.61 7.88
N ASP A 50 9.83 -29.04 8.67
CA ASP A 50 8.43 -29.42 8.66
C ASP A 50 7.58 -28.16 8.49
N ALA A 51 6.74 -28.14 7.45
CA ALA A 51 5.95 -26.97 7.10
C ALA A 51 4.90 -26.65 8.18
N GLU A 52 4.21 -27.68 8.70
CA GLU A 52 3.17 -27.50 9.72
C GLU A 52 3.75 -27.00 11.04
N GLN A 53 4.87 -27.58 11.47
CA GLN A 53 5.61 -27.13 12.64
C GLN A 53 6.10 -25.70 12.45
N SER A 54 6.62 -25.35 11.27
CA SER A 54 7.07 -23.98 10.97
C SER A 54 5.93 -22.97 11.05
N LEU A 55 4.73 -23.32 10.57
CA LEU A 55 3.53 -22.49 10.69
C LEU A 55 3.06 -22.37 12.16
N HIS A 56 3.06 -23.47 12.92
CA HIS A 56 2.69 -23.46 14.34
C HIS A 56 3.68 -22.65 15.19
N MET A 57 4.96 -22.68 14.84
CA MET A 57 6.05 -21.97 15.51
C MET A 57 6.33 -20.59 14.90
N ALA A 58 5.43 -20.04 14.08
CA ALA A 58 5.64 -18.77 13.39
C ALA A 58 6.04 -17.64 14.35
N ALA A 59 5.41 -17.54 15.53
CA ALA A 59 5.75 -16.53 16.53
C ALA A 59 7.19 -16.66 17.09
N ALA A 60 7.78 -17.86 17.07
CA ALA A 60 9.13 -18.12 17.57
C ALA A 60 10.20 -17.88 16.49
N TYR A 61 9.88 -18.14 15.23
CA TYR A 61 10.83 -18.06 14.11
C TYR A 61 10.78 -16.74 13.35
N MET A 62 9.66 -16.02 13.40
CA MET A 62 9.50 -14.76 12.70
C MET A 62 10.37 -13.66 13.32
N SER A 63 11.04 -12.88 12.48
CA SER A 63 11.81 -11.72 12.94
C SER A 63 10.88 -10.69 13.58
N ARG A 64 11.38 -10.01 14.63
CA ARG A 64 10.67 -8.90 15.32
C ARG A 64 10.30 -7.72 14.41
N ASP A 65 10.88 -7.69 13.22
CA ASP A 65 10.64 -6.65 12.22
C ASP A 65 9.32 -6.87 11.46
N PHE A 66 8.77 -8.08 11.48
CA PHE A 66 7.46 -8.38 10.89
C PHE A 66 6.30 -7.96 11.79
N ASP A 67 5.13 -7.78 11.19
CA ASP A 67 3.88 -7.64 11.91
C ASP A 67 3.58 -8.94 12.70
N PRO A 68 3.46 -8.89 14.04
CA PRO A 68 3.14 -10.08 14.85
C PRO A 68 1.82 -10.75 14.46
N ALA A 69 0.87 -10.03 13.84
CA ALA A 69 -0.39 -10.62 13.38
C ALA A 69 -0.20 -11.72 12.33
N ILE A 70 0.93 -11.73 11.61
CA ILE A 70 1.25 -12.77 10.61
C ILE A 70 1.27 -14.16 11.26
N ALA A 71 1.80 -14.28 12.49
CA ALA A 71 1.80 -15.54 13.22
C ALA A 71 0.39 -16.05 13.51
N ASN A 72 -0.59 -15.16 13.72
CA ASN A 72 -1.98 -15.54 13.95
C ASN A 72 -2.65 -16.06 12.66
N TYR A 73 -2.17 -15.66 11.49
CA TYR A 73 -2.67 -16.15 10.20
C TYR A 73 -2.00 -17.43 9.73
N ALA A 74 -0.81 -17.76 10.25
CA ALA A 74 -0.05 -18.93 9.82
C ALA A 74 -0.84 -20.26 9.86
N PRO A 75 -1.66 -20.57 10.89
CA PRO A 75 -2.46 -21.79 10.89
C PRO A 75 -3.46 -21.91 9.73
N ARG A 76 -3.88 -20.79 9.12
CA ARG A 76 -4.79 -20.81 7.95
C ARG A 76 -4.12 -21.41 6.70
N TYR A 77 -2.80 -21.54 6.70
CA TYR A 77 -1.99 -22.09 5.61
C TYR A 77 -1.66 -23.59 5.78
N ALA A 78 -2.21 -24.26 6.80
CA ALA A 78 -2.06 -25.70 6.97
C ALA A 78 -2.46 -26.46 5.70
N GLY A 79 -1.60 -27.36 5.24
CA GLY A 79 -1.74 -28.11 3.98
C GLY A 79 -1.51 -27.29 2.70
N LYS A 80 -1.17 -26.00 2.81
CA LYS A 80 -0.92 -25.09 1.66
C LYS A 80 0.54 -24.70 1.50
N VAL A 81 1.44 -25.10 2.40
CA VAL A 81 2.87 -24.82 2.30
C VAL A 81 3.62 -26.12 2.03
N ALA A 82 4.48 -26.12 1.02
CA ALA A 82 5.30 -27.26 0.65
C ALA A 82 6.77 -26.87 0.61
N PHE A 83 7.58 -27.50 1.44
CA PHE A 83 9.04 -27.47 1.32
C PHE A 83 9.49 -28.63 0.43
N VAL A 84 10.36 -28.34 -0.55
CA VAL A 84 10.84 -29.33 -1.52
C VAL A 84 12.34 -29.29 -1.56
N ALA A 85 13.02 -30.44 -1.47
CA ALA A 85 14.46 -30.50 -1.65
C ALA A 85 14.81 -30.16 -3.11
N ASP A 86 15.59 -29.11 -3.32
CA ASP A 86 16.07 -28.70 -4.64
C ASP A 86 17.45 -28.04 -4.49
N ASP A 87 18.47 -28.72 -4.99
CA ASP A 87 19.87 -28.32 -4.96
C ASP A 87 20.29 -27.49 -6.18
N GLY A 88 19.39 -27.23 -7.12
CA GLY A 88 19.77 -26.76 -8.45
C GLY A 88 18.92 -25.63 -9.01
N LEU A 89 19.41 -25.08 -10.12
CA LEU A 89 18.65 -24.15 -10.95
C LEU A 89 18.07 -24.81 -12.20
N ASP A 90 17.95 -26.15 -12.20
CA ASP A 90 17.48 -26.91 -13.36
C ASP A 90 15.99 -26.65 -13.59
N PRO A 91 15.65 -25.89 -14.65
CA PRO A 91 14.26 -25.61 -14.93
C PRO A 91 13.48 -26.91 -15.17
N ALA A 92 14.07 -27.95 -15.77
CA ALA A 92 13.36 -29.15 -16.22
C ALA A 92 12.61 -29.91 -15.11
N ARG A 93 12.97 -29.70 -13.83
CA ARG A 93 12.28 -30.27 -12.66
C ARG A 93 10.82 -29.79 -12.52
N TYR A 94 10.49 -28.64 -13.09
CA TYR A 94 9.18 -28.00 -12.94
C TYR A 94 8.35 -28.16 -14.22
N THR A 95 7.50 -29.17 -14.27
CA THR A 95 6.63 -29.47 -15.42
C THR A 95 5.14 -29.29 -15.12
N ALA A 96 4.74 -29.32 -13.85
CA ALA A 96 3.36 -29.10 -13.44
C ALA A 96 2.92 -27.65 -13.73
N PRO A 97 1.64 -27.42 -14.10
CA PRO A 97 1.12 -26.07 -14.27
C PRO A 97 1.29 -25.23 -13.00
N LEU A 98 1.77 -24.01 -13.15
CA LEU A 98 1.95 -23.04 -12.07
C LEU A 98 1.21 -21.75 -12.43
N LYS A 99 0.66 -21.07 -11.42
CA LYS A 99 0.02 -19.76 -11.65
C LYS A 99 1.03 -18.62 -11.66
N GLY A 100 2.06 -18.72 -10.82
CA GLY A 100 3.12 -17.73 -10.78
C GLY A 100 4.40 -18.23 -10.11
N ILE A 101 5.47 -17.49 -10.38
CA ILE A 101 6.81 -17.71 -9.83
C ILE A 101 7.25 -16.42 -9.17
N ILE A 102 7.38 -16.44 -7.85
CA ILE A 102 7.90 -15.35 -7.03
C ILE A 102 9.42 -15.44 -7.03
N VAL A 103 10.06 -14.53 -7.78
CA VAL A 103 11.52 -14.41 -7.83
C VAL A 103 11.99 -13.57 -6.65
N TRP A 104 12.36 -14.23 -5.54
CA TRP A 104 12.75 -13.57 -4.29
C TRP A 104 14.19 -13.07 -4.29
N SER A 105 15.01 -13.51 -5.25
CA SER A 105 16.38 -13.01 -5.46
C SER A 105 16.60 -12.73 -6.94
N THR A 106 16.75 -11.45 -7.29
CA THR A 106 17.05 -11.02 -8.68
C THR A 106 18.54 -10.73 -8.90
N GLN A 107 19.33 -10.76 -7.83
CA GLN A 107 20.78 -10.56 -7.88
C GLN A 107 21.53 -11.68 -8.62
N ASN A 108 20.90 -12.85 -8.83
CA ASN A 108 21.45 -13.96 -9.61
C ASN A 108 20.80 -14.02 -11.00
N PRO A 109 21.47 -13.56 -12.07
CA PRO A 109 20.90 -13.57 -13.43
C PRO A 109 20.55 -14.98 -13.93
N ALA A 110 21.30 -16.00 -13.52
CA ALA A 110 21.00 -17.39 -13.88
C ALA A 110 19.70 -17.87 -13.23
N ALA A 111 19.44 -17.48 -11.99
CA ALA A 111 18.16 -17.77 -11.33
C ALA A 111 16.98 -17.06 -12.03
N VAL A 112 17.14 -15.79 -12.41
CA VAL A 112 16.11 -15.06 -13.17
C VAL A 112 15.84 -15.72 -14.53
N ALA A 113 16.90 -16.12 -15.25
CA ALA A 113 16.76 -16.82 -16.52
C ALA A 113 16.06 -18.18 -16.35
N ALA A 114 16.42 -18.94 -15.32
CA ALA A 114 15.77 -20.21 -14.99
C ALA A 114 14.29 -20.03 -14.63
N ALA A 115 13.93 -19.02 -13.84
CA ALA A 115 12.53 -18.69 -13.54
C ALA A 115 11.71 -18.42 -14.81
N ARG A 116 12.28 -17.68 -15.77
CA ARG A 116 11.64 -17.42 -17.08
C ARG A 116 11.47 -18.71 -17.88
N ALA A 117 12.47 -19.59 -17.87
CA ALA A 117 12.35 -20.90 -18.52
C ALA A 117 11.28 -21.78 -17.86
N ILE A 118 11.13 -21.73 -16.54
CA ILE A 118 10.04 -22.42 -15.82
C ILE A 118 8.69 -21.85 -16.21
N ALA A 119 8.54 -20.52 -16.20
CA ALA A 119 7.31 -19.85 -16.62
C ALA A 119 6.88 -20.21 -18.05
N ALA A 120 7.82 -20.22 -18.99
CA ALA A 120 7.55 -20.58 -20.39
C ALA A 120 6.99 -22.01 -20.55
N ARG A 121 7.38 -22.95 -19.68
CA ARG A 121 6.88 -24.33 -19.72
C ARG A 121 5.58 -24.53 -18.95
N THR A 122 5.41 -23.83 -17.83
CA THR A 122 4.31 -24.06 -16.87
C THR A 122 3.13 -23.11 -17.08
N GLY A 123 3.29 -22.08 -17.92
CA GLY A 123 2.29 -21.02 -18.13
C GLY A 123 2.24 -19.97 -17.01
N ALA A 124 3.22 -19.98 -16.10
CA ALA A 124 3.25 -19.11 -14.93
C ALA A 124 3.59 -17.65 -15.25
N GLU A 125 3.06 -16.72 -14.46
CA GLU A 125 3.54 -15.33 -14.43
C GLU A 125 4.81 -15.20 -13.58
N VAL A 126 5.85 -14.54 -14.10
CA VAL A 126 7.06 -14.24 -13.31
C VAL A 126 6.86 -12.93 -12.56
N VAL A 127 6.98 -12.96 -11.24
CA VAL A 127 6.85 -11.81 -10.35
C VAL A 127 8.20 -11.54 -9.70
N HIS A 128 8.76 -10.37 -9.95
CA HIS A 128 10.03 -9.95 -9.34
C HIS A 128 9.74 -9.36 -7.96
N ALA A 129 10.06 -10.11 -6.89
CA ALA A 129 9.69 -9.76 -5.53
C ALA A 129 10.89 -9.75 -4.57
N ASP A 130 12.08 -9.42 -5.06
CA ASP A 130 13.29 -9.36 -4.25
C ASP A 130 13.33 -8.09 -3.40
N PRO A 131 13.20 -8.19 -2.06
CA PRO A 131 13.17 -7.02 -1.18
C PRO A 131 14.50 -6.26 -1.15
N MET A 132 15.59 -6.83 -1.66
CA MET A 132 16.91 -6.22 -1.70
C MET A 132 17.11 -5.28 -2.88
N THR A 133 16.38 -5.47 -3.97
CA THR A 133 16.70 -4.85 -5.25
C THR A 133 15.50 -4.26 -5.97
N VAL A 134 14.30 -4.82 -5.78
CA VAL A 134 13.08 -4.32 -6.42
C VAL A 134 12.47 -3.22 -5.55
N GLN A 135 12.31 -2.03 -6.12
CA GLN A 135 11.84 -0.86 -5.38
C GLN A 135 10.40 -0.99 -4.88
N GLN A 136 9.53 -1.67 -5.62
CA GLN A 136 8.10 -1.80 -5.31
C GLN A 136 7.69 -3.28 -5.27
N GLU A 137 8.54 -4.13 -4.70
CA GLU A 137 8.36 -5.58 -4.66
C GLU A 137 7.00 -5.97 -4.04
N THR A 138 6.56 -5.24 -3.02
CA THR A 138 5.25 -5.46 -2.39
C THR A 138 4.10 -5.17 -3.36
N LEU A 139 4.21 -4.12 -4.18
CA LEU A 139 3.21 -3.78 -5.19
C LEU A 139 3.14 -4.85 -6.30
N GLU A 140 4.29 -5.38 -6.72
CA GLU A 140 4.35 -6.46 -7.72
C GLU A 140 3.62 -7.71 -7.23
N VAL A 141 3.82 -8.09 -5.96
CA VAL A 141 3.12 -9.24 -5.38
C VAL A 141 1.63 -8.94 -5.19
N ILE A 142 1.25 -7.73 -4.73
CA ILE A 142 -0.16 -7.32 -4.63
C ILE A 142 -0.84 -7.40 -6.00
N ALA A 143 -0.20 -6.91 -7.06
CA ALA A 143 -0.74 -6.95 -8.42
C ALA A 143 -0.93 -8.40 -8.90
N PHE A 144 0.01 -9.30 -8.59
CA PHE A 144 -0.13 -10.72 -8.89
C PHE A 144 -1.28 -11.37 -8.10
N VAL A 145 -1.38 -11.11 -6.80
CA VAL A 145 -2.46 -11.61 -5.93
C VAL A 145 -3.81 -11.11 -6.41
N TYR A 146 -3.91 -9.85 -6.82
CA TYR A 146 -5.12 -9.26 -7.40
C TYR A 146 -5.58 -9.99 -8.68
N LYS A 147 -4.65 -10.44 -9.52
CA LYS A 147 -4.95 -11.24 -10.73
C LYS A 147 -5.39 -12.68 -10.42
N MET A 148 -5.33 -13.13 -9.17
CA MET A 148 -5.87 -14.44 -8.78
C MET A 148 -7.39 -14.44 -8.68
N PHE A 149 -8.00 -13.28 -8.46
CA PHE A 149 -9.45 -13.14 -8.39
C PHE A 149 -10.06 -13.29 -9.78
N ALA A 150 -11.27 -13.87 -9.84
CA ALA A 150 -11.97 -14.00 -11.11
C ALA A 150 -12.44 -12.63 -11.61
N ALA A 151 -12.57 -12.48 -12.94
CA ALA A 151 -12.91 -11.19 -13.55
C ALA A 151 -14.26 -10.63 -13.10
N ASP A 152 -15.24 -11.51 -12.83
CA ASP A 152 -16.54 -11.14 -12.28
C ASP A 152 -16.44 -10.68 -10.82
N GLU A 153 -15.57 -11.30 -10.01
CA GLU A 153 -15.27 -10.84 -8.66
C GLU A 153 -14.67 -9.44 -8.66
N LEU A 154 -13.68 -9.19 -9.51
CA LEU A 154 -13.04 -7.88 -9.62
C LEU A 154 -14.02 -6.80 -10.10
N SER A 155 -14.88 -7.15 -11.07
CA SER A 155 -15.93 -6.25 -11.57
C SER A 155 -16.96 -5.93 -10.49
N ARG A 156 -17.36 -6.92 -9.67
CA ARG A 156 -18.21 -6.69 -8.50
C ARG A 156 -17.54 -5.79 -7.47
N MET A 157 -16.26 -6.02 -7.15
CA MET A 157 -15.53 -5.16 -6.19
C MET A 157 -15.47 -3.70 -6.63
N LEU A 158 -15.25 -3.45 -7.92
CA LEU A 158 -15.25 -2.10 -8.49
C LEU A 158 -16.65 -1.48 -8.43
N ALA A 159 -17.69 -2.22 -8.85
CA ALA A 159 -19.07 -1.75 -8.84
C ALA A 159 -19.56 -1.44 -7.42
N ASP A 160 -19.29 -2.32 -6.45
CA ASP A 160 -19.64 -2.12 -5.04
C ASP A 160 -18.92 -0.90 -4.47
N SER A 161 -17.62 -0.73 -4.76
CA SER A 161 -16.86 0.45 -4.34
C SER A 161 -17.44 1.73 -4.93
N ALA A 162 -17.78 1.74 -6.21
CA ALA A 162 -18.40 2.88 -6.88
C ALA A 162 -19.78 3.21 -6.27
N ASN A 163 -20.61 2.19 -6.02
CA ASN A 163 -21.93 2.37 -5.40
C ASN A 163 -21.83 2.96 -3.98
N VAL A 164 -20.92 2.43 -3.15
CA VAL A 164 -20.66 2.97 -1.81
C VAL A 164 -20.18 4.41 -1.91
N PHE A 165 -19.24 4.69 -2.82
CA PHE A 165 -18.72 6.03 -3.06
C PHE A 165 -19.86 6.99 -3.43
N TYR A 166 -20.61 6.73 -4.50
CA TYR A 166 -21.68 7.64 -4.96
C TYR A 166 -22.74 7.89 -3.89
N ARG A 167 -23.15 6.86 -3.15
CA ARG A 167 -24.11 6.99 -2.04
C ARG A 167 -23.59 7.89 -0.92
N ARG A 168 -22.34 7.70 -0.48
CA ARG A 168 -21.75 8.51 0.61
C ARG A 168 -21.46 9.94 0.15
N MET A 169 -20.99 10.08 -1.08
CA MET A 169 -20.57 11.35 -1.65
C MET A 169 -21.76 12.28 -1.95
N ALA A 170 -22.93 11.74 -2.29
CA ALA A 170 -24.15 12.54 -2.48
C ALA A 170 -24.53 13.40 -1.24
N VAL A 171 -24.14 12.98 -0.03
CA VAL A 171 -24.41 13.71 1.21
C VAL A 171 -23.33 14.76 1.51
N LEU A 172 -22.15 14.64 0.89
CA LEU A 172 -21.00 15.52 1.11
C LEU A 172 -20.81 16.55 -0.02
N GLU A 173 -21.49 16.35 -1.14
CA GLU A 173 -21.31 17.13 -2.36
C GLU A 173 -21.57 18.64 -2.17
N ASN A 174 -20.82 19.46 -2.90
CA ASN A 174 -20.89 20.92 -2.92
C ASN A 174 -20.53 21.61 -1.59
N ARG A 175 -20.10 20.85 -0.58
CA ARG A 175 -19.52 21.40 0.64
C ARG A 175 -18.03 21.70 0.41
N PRO A 176 -17.51 22.83 0.92
CA PRO A 176 -16.08 23.07 0.95
C PRO A 176 -15.34 21.92 1.65
N MET A 177 -14.12 21.62 1.23
CA MET A 177 -13.37 20.48 1.74
C MET A 177 -11.99 20.92 2.24
N SER A 178 -11.58 20.39 3.38
CA SER A 178 -10.24 20.53 3.93
C SER A 178 -9.54 19.18 3.89
N VAL A 179 -8.44 19.11 3.15
CA VAL A 179 -7.61 17.91 3.01
C VAL A 179 -6.29 18.12 3.73
N PHE A 180 -5.96 17.15 4.59
CA PHE A 180 -4.81 17.20 5.49
C PHE A 180 -3.81 16.11 5.08
N GLY A 181 -2.62 16.56 4.69
CA GLY A 181 -1.45 15.70 4.49
C GLY A 181 -0.90 15.20 5.82
N ASN A 182 0.42 15.01 5.90
CA ASN A 182 1.11 14.57 7.10
C ASN A 182 2.43 15.30 7.37
N GLY A 183 2.68 16.42 6.68
CA GLY A 183 3.87 17.26 6.86
C GLY A 183 3.88 18.00 8.21
N PRO A 184 5.06 18.42 8.70
CA PRO A 184 5.24 19.06 10.00
C PRO A 184 4.29 20.22 10.31
N SER A 185 3.92 21.03 9.32
CA SER A 185 3.02 22.18 9.51
C SER A 185 1.61 21.77 9.98
N LEU A 186 1.20 20.52 9.75
CA LEU A 186 -0.02 19.97 10.32
C LEU A 186 0.03 19.91 11.84
N GLY A 187 1.20 19.63 12.42
CA GLY A 187 1.40 19.62 13.87
C GLY A 187 0.98 20.96 14.49
N ALA A 188 1.42 22.07 13.90
CA ALA A 188 1.03 23.41 14.35
C ALA A 188 -0.50 23.66 14.24
N VAL A 189 -1.16 23.14 13.20
CA VAL A 189 -2.63 23.24 13.05
C VAL A 189 -3.34 22.53 14.19
N VAL A 190 -2.88 21.33 14.55
CA VAL A 190 -3.45 20.51 15.64
C VAL A 190 -3.15 21.11 17.02
N GLU A 191 -1.89 21.48 17.29
CA GLU A 191 -1.44 22.07 18.55
C GLU A 191 -2.16 23.38 18.86
N GLN A 192 -2.26 24.26 17.87
CA GLN A 192 -2.93 25.56 18.00
C GLN A 192 -4.46 25.44 17.91
N ARG A 193 -4.98 24.23 17.69
CA ARG A 193 -6.41 23.95 17.52
C ARG A 193 -7.09 24.86 16.50
N ARG A 194 -6.41 25.15 15.38
CA ARG A 194 -6.99 25.97 14.31
C ARG A 194 -8.22 25.26 13.75
N ASP A 195 -9.35 25.96 13.69
CA ASP A 195 -10.58 25.44 13.11
C ASP A 195 -10.59 25.69 11.60
N PRO A 196 -10.61 24.65 10.75
CA PRO A 196 -10.76 24.82 9.29
C PRO A 196 -12.16 25.29 8.88
N GLY A 197 -13.10 25.43 9.84
CA GLY A 197 -14.47 25.85 9.59
C GLY A 197 -15.39 24.68 9.20
N PRO A 198 -16.59 24.97 8.66
CA PRO A 198 -17.62 23.97 8.36
C PRO A 198 -17.34 23.23 7.03
N THR A 199 -16.20 22.55 6.95
CA THR A 199 -15.77 21.79 5.77
C THR A 199 -15.99 20.30 5.95
N VAL A 200 -16.01 19.55 4.85
CA VAL A 200 -15.76 18.10 4.87
C VAL A 200 -14.26 17.91 5.07
N ARG A 201 -13.86 17.02 5.97
CA ARG A 201 -12.47 16.89 6.42
C ARG A 201 -11.92 15.51 6.08
N ALA A 202 -10.70 15.51 5.54
CA ALA A 202 -10.07 14.31 5.04
C ALA A 202 -8.60 14.24 5.45
N VAL A 203 -8.17 13.09 5.96
CA VAL A 203 -6.76 12.83 6.33
C VAL A 203 -6.20 11.67 5.52
N CYS A 204 -4.87 11.62 5.36
CA CYS A 204 -4.22 10.52 4.66
C CYS A 204 -3.03 9.92 5.43
N ASN A 205 -2.70 8.66 5.10
CA ASN A 205 -1.50 7.95 5.58
C ASN A 205 -1.35 8.02 7.10
N SER A 206 -0.15 8.30 7.60
CA SER A 206 0.20 8.26 9.03
C SER A 206 -0.64 9.20 9.91
N THR A 207 -1.29 10.23 9.36
CA THR A 207 -2.24 11.08 10.09
C THR A 207 -3.44 10.28 10.63
N ILE A 208 -3.76 9.13 10.02
CA ILE A 208 -4.79 8.21 10.51
C ILE A 208 -4.41 7.62 11.87
N GLY A 209 -3.11 7.46 12.15
CA GLY A 209 -2.61 6.98 13.44
C GLY A 209 -2.33 8.08 14.46
N ASP A 210 -2.59 9.35 14.13
CA ASP A 210 -2.42 10.47 15.04
C ASP A 210 -3.74 10.76 15.77
N GLU A 211 -3.82 10.30 17.03
CA GLU A 211 -5.02 10.45 17.86
C GLU A 211 -5.39 11.93 18.09
N ALA A 212 -4.39 12.80 18.26
CA ALA A 212 -4.63 14.22 18.47
C ALA A 212 -5.20 14.88 17.21
N ALA A 213 -4.66 14.54 16.04
CA ALA A 213 -5.19 15.00 14.76
C ALA A 213 -6.61 14.48 14.52
N LEU A 214 -6.88 13.18 14.75
CA LEU A 214 -8.22 12.62 14.58
C LEU A 214 -9.26 13.24 15.53
N ALA A 215 -8.87 13.50 16.79
CA ALA A 215 -9.75 14.09 17.79
C ALA A 215 -10.08 15.57 17.48
N HIS A 216 -9.10 16.34 17.02
CA HIS A 216 -9.26 17.76 16.68
C HIS A 216 -9.96 17.94 15.33
N LEU A 217 -9.44 17.31 14.28
CA LEU A 217 -9.92 17.50 12.91
C LEU A 217 -11.24 16.78 12.67
N LYS A 218 -11.50 15.64 13.31
CA LYS A 218 -12.71 14.81 13.13
C LYS A 218 -13.00 14.52 11.65
N PRO A 219 -12.06 13.89 10.91
CA PRO A 219 -12.23 13.65 9.49
C PRO A 219 -13.36 12.67 9.20
N GLU A 220 -14.17 12.96 8.17
CA GLU A 220 -15.16 12.04 7.62
C GLU A 220 -14.55 11.05 6.61
N ILE A 221 -13.41 11.38 6.01
CA ILE A 221 -12.76 10.55 4.97
C ILE A 221 -11.30 10.27 5.35
N LEU A 222 -10.92 9.00 5.25
CA LEU A 222 -9.56 8.51 5.45
C LEU A 222 -9.00 8.01 4.12
N PHE A 223 -7.75 8.34 3.82
CA PHE A 223 -7.06 7.91 2.60
C PHE A 223 -5.79 7.13 2.90
N CYS A 224 -5.57 6.01 2.22
CA CYS A 224 -4.28 5.30 2.27
C CYS A 224 -3.99 4.62 0.93
N GLY A 225 -2.71 4.57 0.55
CA GLY A 225 -2.34 4.09 -0.78
C GLY A 225 -0.89 3.66 -1.00
N ASP A 226 -0.05 3.68 0.03
CA ASP A 226 1.32 3.13 -0.04
C ASP A 226 1.33 1.59 0.12
N PRO A 227 1.94 0.83 -0.81
CA PRO A 227 1.97 -0.63 -0.76
C PRO A 227 2.79 -1.16 0.42
N ILE A 228 3.92 -0.55 0.74
CA ILE A 228 4.85 -1.07 1.76
C ILE A 228 4.44 -0.62 3.16
N GLN A 229 4.05 0.65 3.29
CA GLN A 229 3.72 1.26 4.57
C GLN A 229 2.33 0.87 5.08
N HIS A 230 1.39 0.49 4.20
CA HIS A 230 0.04 0.10 4.62
C HIS A 230 -0.27 -1.37 4.37
N CYS A 231 0.14 -1.90 3.21
CA CYS A 231 -0.14 -3.28 2.81
C CYS A 231 1.08 -4.20 2.93
N GLY A 232 2.20 -3.74 3.50
CA GLY A 232 3.41 -4.55 3.66
C GLY A 232 3.38 -5.44 4.91
N CYS A 233 4.35 -6.35 4.99
CA CYS A 233 4.48 -7.33 6.07
C CYS A 233 5.19 -6.80 7.34
N SER A 234 5.65 -5.55 7.32
CA SER A 234 6.47 -4.98 8.40
C SER A 234 5.66 -4.64 9.66
N LEU A 235 6.35 -4.55 10.80
CA LEU A 235 5.79 -4.06 12.06
C LEU A 235 5.22 -2.64 11.92
N TYR A 236 5.83 -1.80 11.09
CA TYR A 236 5.29 -0.47 10.75
C TYR A 236 3.89 -0.59 10.13
N ALA A 237 3.77 -1.43 9.09
CA ALA A 237 2.52 -1.59 8.37
C ALA A 237 1.45 -2.28 9.24
N GLY A 238 1.85 -3.22 10.09
CA GLY A 238 0.99 -3.82 11.10
C GLY A 238 0.41 -2.79 12.07
N ARG A 239 1.24 -1.87 12.57
CA ARG A 239 0.76 -0.77 13.42
C ARG A 239 -0.19 0.15 12.68
N PHE A 240 0.14 0.55 11.46
CA PHE A 240 -0.75 1.37 10.65
C PHE A 240 -2.14 0.71 10.47
N ARG A 241 -2.18 -0.59 10.18
CA ARG A 241 -3.44 -1.33 10.03
C ARG A 241 -4.24 -1.40 11.34
N ALA A 242 -3.57 -1.55 12.48
CA ALA A 242 -4.23 -1.51 13.78
C ALA A 242 -4.84 -0.13 14.05
N ASP A 243 -4.09 0.95 13.79
CA ASP A 243 -4.56 2.32 13.97
C ASP A 243 -5.71 2.65 13.00
N LEU A 244 -5.63 2.18 11.75
CA LEU A 244 -6.70 2.30 10.77
C LEU A 244 -7.97 1.55 11.20
N ALA A 245 -7.84 0.33 11.74
CA ALA A 245 -8.98 -0.44 12.25
C ALA A 245 -9.67 0.28 13.43
N MET A 246 -8.89 0.89 14.34
CA MET A 246 -9.43 1.73 15.41
C MET A 246 -10.11 2.99 14.87
N ALA A 247 -9.50 3.67 13.90
CA ALA A 247 -10.11 4.84 13.27
C ALA A 247 -11.45 4.48 12.60
N MET A 248 -11.52 3.32 11.95
CA MET A 248 -12.73 2.82 11.29
C MET A 248 -13.82 2.32 12.25
N ALA A 249 -13.56 2.24 13.57
CA ALA A 249 -14.61 1.99 14.56
C ALA A 249 -15.67 3.11 14.60
N ASP A 250 -15.31 4.32 14.17
CA ASP A 250 -16.26 5.41 13.96
C ASP A 250 -17.12 5.13 12.70
N PRO A 251 -18.45 4.95 12.83
CA PRO A 251 -19.34 4.66 11.70
C PRO A 251 -19.49 5.83 10.71
N ALA A 252 -19.13 7.05 11.12
CA ALA A 252 -19.17 8.22 10.24
C ALA A 252 -18.04 8.24 9.21
N ARG A 253 -16.96 7.49 9.44
CA ARG A 253 -15.78 7.50 8.58
C ARG A 253 -15.93 6.62 7.35
N LEU A 254 -15.35 7.08 6.25
CA LEU A 254 -15.18 6.34 5.00
C LEU A 254 -13.68 6.15 4.72
N LEU A 255 -13.27 4.92 4.42
CA LEU A 255 -11.91 4.64 3.94
C LEU A 255 -11.90 4.62 2.42
N ILE A 256 -10.99 5.37 1.81
CA ILE A 256 -10.71 5.35 0.37
C ILE A 256 -9.28 4.87 0.13
N THR A 257 -9.13 3.90 -0.74
CA THR A 257 -7.85 3.30 -1.12
C THR A 257 -7.83 2.87 -2.59
N GLN A 258 -6.73 2.26 -3.04
CA GLN A 258 -6.64 1.65 -4.37
C GLN A 258 -7.46 0.35 -4.41
N LEU A 259 -8.13 0.08 -5.53
CA LEU A 259 -8.95 -1.13 -5.69
C LEU A 259 -8.17 -2.43 -5.41
N GLY A 260 -6.89 -2.48 -5.84
CA GLY A 260 -6.02 -3.63 -5.59
C GLY A 260 -5.77 -3.94 -4.11
N TYR A 261 -5.95 -2.95 -3.23
CA TYR A 261 -5.67 -3.08 -1.80
C TYR A 261 -6.91 -3.43 -0.99
N LEU A 262 -8.09 -3.30 -1.59
CA LEU A 262 -9.37 -3.59 -0.94
C LEU A 262 -9.40 -4.99 -0.27
N PRO A 263 -8.90 -6.08 -0.90
CA PRO A 263 -8.88 -7.38 -0.25
C PRO A 263 -8.02 -7.42 1.03
N TYR A 264 -6.89 -6.72 1.08
CA TYR A 264 -6.02 -6.67 2.27
C TYR A 264 -6.70 -5.96 3.43
N PHE A 265 -7.32 -4.81 3.17
CA PHE A 265 -8.01 -4.07 4.22
C PHE A 265 -9.22 -4.82 4.75
N LYS A 266 -9.92 -5.60 3.92
CA LYS A 266 -11.02 -6.47 4.38
C LYS A 266 -10.57 -7.62 5.28
N GLU A 267 -9.31 -8.07 5.20
CA GLU A 267 -8.78 -9.10 6.12
C GLU A 267 -8.51 -8.54 7.53
N VAL A 268 -8.17 -7.25 7.65
CA VAL A 268 -7.73 -6.66 8.93
C VAL A 268 -8.72 -5.70 9.58
N ILE A 269 -9.60 -5.08 8.79
CA ILE A 269 -10.64 -4.19 9.30
C ILE A 269 -11.86 -5.03 9.66
N PRO A 270 -12.52 -4.80 10.82
CA PRO A 270 -13.72 -5.52 11.20
C PRO A 270 -14.82 -5.51 10.12
N ALA A 271 -15.51 -6.64 9.96
CA ALA A 271 -16.55 -6.83 8.94
C ALA A 271 -17.66 -5.75 8.98
N VAL A 272 -17.98 -5.23 10.17
CA VAL A 272 -18.97 -4.16 10.37
C VAL A 272 -18.60 -2.82 9.71
N ALA A 273 -17.36 -2.67 9.24
CA ALA A 273 -16.89 -1.49 8.54
C ALA A 273 -16.64 -1.73 7.04
N HIS A 274 -16.82 -2.96 6.53
CA HIS A 274 -16.49 -3.32 5.14
C HIS A 274 -17.33 -2.55 4.10
N ASP A 275 -18.54 -2.15 4.44
CA ASP A 275 -19.44 -1.34 3.61
C ASP A 275 -19.04 0.15 3.54
N ARG A 276 -17.96 0.52 4.25
CA ARG A 276 -17.33 1.85 4.28
C ARG A 276 -15.87 1.82 3.83
N ILE A 277 -15.47 0.79 3.09
CA ILE A 277 -14.17 0.73 2.42
C ILE A 277 -14.39 0.81 0.91
N VAL A 278 -13.82 1.82 0.27
CA VAL A 278 -13.94 2.10 -1.16
C VAL A 278 -12.58 1.91 -1.82
N GLY A 279 -12.52 1.01 -2.79
CA GLY A 279 -11.38 0.85 -3.69
C GLY A 279 -11.61 1.57 -5.02
N ILE A 280 -10.75 2.52 -5.37
CA ILE A 280 -10.82 3.25 -6.65
C ILE A 280 -9.89 2.57 -7.67
N GLY A 281 -10.35 2.42 -8.91
CA GLY A 281 -9.53 1.89 -10.01
C GLY A 281 -8.31 2.77 -10.28
N LEU A 282 -7.25 2.17 -10.84
CA LEU A 282 -5.99 2.86 -11.13
C LEU A 282 -5.52 2.49 -12.54
N ASP A 283 -5.04 3.47 -13.32
CA ASP A 283 -4.34 3.22 -14.57
C ASP A 283 -3.21 4.23 -14.85
N ARG A 284 -2.45 4.00 -15.93
CA ARG A 284 -1.33 4.86 -16.36
C ARG A 284 -1.74 5.95 -17.35
N ARG A 285 -2.90 6.58 -17.14
CA ARG A 285 -3.36 7.70 -17.97
C ARG A 285 -2.42 8.91 -17.87
N ARG A 286 -2.39 9.70 -18.93
CA ARG A 286 -1.59 10.94 -19.02
C ARG A 286 -2.25 12.15 -18.36
N THR A 287 -3.55 12.10 -18.11
CA THR A 287 -4.34 13.22 -17.60
C THR A 287 -5.01 12.86 -16.30
N PHE A 288 -5.06 13.82 -15.37
CA PHE A 288 -5.73 13.61 -14.09
C PHE A 288 -7.25 13.59 -14.26
N ASN A 289 -7.88 12.55 -13.71
CA ASN A 289 -9.31 12.53 -13.52
C ASN A 289 -9.66 13.28 -12.24
N VAL A 290 -10.44 14.36 -12.38
CA VAL A 290 -10.92 15.19 -11.25
C VAL A 290 -12.45 15.14 -11.14
N ASP A 291 -13.10 14.18 -11.81
CA ASP A 291 -14.53 13.93 -11.75
C ASP A 291 -14.81 12.41 -11.79
N LEU A 292 -14.79 11.78 -10.61
CA LEU A 292 -14.98 10.34 -10.46
C LEU A 292 -16.43 9.88 -10.70
N LYS A 293 -17.35 10.81 -11.01
CA LYS A 293 -18.73 10.48 -11.42
C LYS A 293 -18.79 10.07 -12.89
N GLN A 294 -17.87 10.55 -13.72
CA GLN A 294 -17.80 10.19 -15.13
C GLN A 294 -17.07 8.86 -15.33
N GLU A 295 -16.00 8.65 -14.55
CA GLU A 295 -15.15 7.47 -14.66
C GLU A 295 -14.58 7.15 -13.27
N PHE A 296 -14.80 5.94 -12.75
CA PHE A 296 -14.41 5.58 -11.39
C PHE A 296 -12.97 5.04 -11.29
N VAL A 297 -12.01 5.88 -11.71
CA VAL A 297 -10.60 5.53 -11.87
C VAL A 297 -9.73 6.78 -11.77
N VAL A 298 -8.55 6.62 -11.18
CA VAL A 298 -7.55 7.68 -11.00
C VAL A 298 -6.26 7.37 -11.76
N ALA A 299 -5.45 8.41 -11.97
CA ALA A 299 -4.11 8.27 -12.53
C ALA A 299 -3.14 7.69 -11.49
N ALA A 300 -2.28 6.77 -11.93
CA ALA A 300 -1.19 6.23 -11.13
C ALA A 300 -0.10 7.29 -10.93
N THR A 301 0.05 7.78 -9.70
CA THR A 301 1.16 8.62 -9.27
C THR A 301 1.86 8.00 -8.06
N ALA A 302 3.07 8.51 -7.74
CA ALA A 302 3.86 8.01 -6.61
C ALA A 302 3.39 8.55 -5.24
N ASN A 303 2.36 9.40 -5.19
CA ASN A 303 1.91 10.05 -3.96
C ASN A 303 0.39 9.93 -3.79
N VAL A 304 -0.07 9.48 -2.61
CA VAL A 304 -1.49 9.29 -2.30
C VAL A 304 -2.33 10.56 -2.50
N PHE A 305 -1.71 11.72 -2.31
CA PHE A 305 -2.40 13.00 -2.37
C PHE A 305 -2.82 13.33 -3.80
N THR A 306 -1.90 13.21 -4.76
CA THR A 306 -2.18 13.40 -6.18
C THR A 306 -2.94 12.22 -6.80
N MET A 307 -2.76 11.01 -6.26
CA MET A 307 -3.44 9.80 -6.74
C MET A 307 -4.90 9.69 -6.28
N LEU A 308 -5.21 9.93 -5.00
CA LEU A 308 -6.54 9.65 -4.42
C LEU A 308 -7.19 10.88 -3.78
N VAL A 309 -6.45 11.60 -2.92
CA VAL A 309 -7.04 12.68 -2.10
C VAL A 309 -7.60 13.80 -2.99
N LEU A 310 -6.80 14.30 -3.91
CA LEU A 310 -7.18 15.42 -4.79
C LEU A 310 -8.26 15.03 -5.82
N PRO A 311 -8.17 13.89 -6.54
CA PRO A 311 -9.26 13.45 -7.41
C PRO A 311 -10.61 13.34 -6.70
N VAL A 312 -10.63 12.80 -5.48
CA VAL A 312 -11.85 12.73 -4.67
C VAL A 312 -12.28 14.13 -4.24
N ALA A 313 -11.37 14.96 -3.71
CA ALA A 313 -11.71 16.30 -3.26
C ALA A 313 -12.32 17.17 -4.36
N PHE A 314 -11.77 17.11 -5.58
CA PHE A 314 -12.29 17.84 -6.74
C PHE A 314 -13.57 17.27 -7.33
N THR A 315 -13.85 15.99 -7.09
CA THR A 315 -15.15 15.40 -7.41
C THR A 315 -16.25 15.93 -6.48
N LEU A 316 -15.93 16.23 -5.22
CA LEU A 316 -16.91 16.60 -4.19
C LEU A 316 -17.13 18.09 -4.03
N SER A 317 -16.08 18.89 -4.26
CA SER A 317 -16.07 20.28 -3.87
C SER A 317 -15.51 21.19 -4.95
N ARG A 318 -16.08 22.39 -5.03
CA ARG A 318 -15.54 23.52 -5.79
C ARG A 318 -14.61 24.42 -4.98
N ALA A 319 -14.42 24.14 -3.68
CA ALA A 319 -13.52 24.85 -2.80
C ALA A 319 -12.72 23.84 -1.95
N VAL A 320 -11.42 23.73 -2.21
CA VAL A 320 -10.53 22.78 -1.53
C VAL A 320 -9.39 23.53 -0.86
N ASP A 321 -9.31 23.39 0.46
CA ASP A 321 -8.24 23.91 1.29
C ASP A 321 -7.27 22.77 1.66
N ILE A 322 -5.97 22.97 1.45
CA ILE A 322 -4.90 21.98 1.62
C ILE A 322 -4.03 22.36 2.81
N TYR A 323 -3.74 21.40 3.68
CA TYR A 323 -2.92 21.57 4.88
C TYR A 323 -1.85 20.47 4.96
N GLY A 324 -0.68 20.76 5.53
CA GLY A 324 0.31 19.75 5.88
C GLY A 324 0.95 19.06 4.67
N CYS A 325 1.07 19.76 3.55
CA CYS A 325 1.73 19.27 2.33
C CYS A 325 3.01 20.06 2.07
N ASP A 326 3.96 19.97 3.01
CA ASP A 326 5.04 20.94 3.14
C ASP A 326 6.13 20.78 2.08
N GLY A 327 6.31 19.59 1.52
CA GLY A 327 7.44 19.31 0.62
C GLY A 327 8.79 19.35 1.34
N MET A 328 9.86 19.67 0.60
CA MET A 328 11.22 19.69 1.12
C MET A 328 12.02 20.93 0.66
N PRO A 329 12.79 21.58 1.56
CA PRO A 329 13.93 22.40 1.17
C PRO A 329 15.19 21.55 0.97
N PHE A 330 15.51 21.17 -0.28
CA PHE A 330 16.68 20.31 -0.58
C PHE A 330 18.01 20.82 0.00
N ALA A 331 18.17 22.13 0.15
CA ALA A 331 19.38 22.73 0.70
C ALA A 331 19.69 22.35 2.16
N GLN A 332 18.72 21.78 2.90
CA GLN A 332 18.85 21.50 4.35
C GLN A 332 18.37 20.10 4.75
N ALA A 333 17.89 19.29 3.81
CA ALA A 333 17.23 18.03 4.13
C ALA A 333 18.20 16.86 4.28
N SER A 334 18.06 16.12 5.37
CA SER A 334 18.73 14.82 5.57
C SER A 334 17.83 13.61 5.22
N LYS A 335 16.53 13.85 4.96
CA LYS A 335 15.51 12.84 4.62
C LYS A 335 14.43 13.41 3.68
N PRO A 336 13.85 12.60 2.77
CA PRO A 336 12.89 12.99 1.71
C PRO A 336 11.60 13.64 2.19
N TRP A 337 11.05 13.17 3.31
CA TRP A 337 9.77 13.62 3.85
C TRP A 337 9.87 13.63 5.36
N SER A 338 9.45 14.75 5.97
CA SER A 338 9.23 14.82 7.41
C SER A 338 7.75 14.62 7.70
N HIS A 339 7.45 14.03 8.86
CA HIS A 339 6.07 13.73 9.27
C HIS A 339 5.76 14.38 10.62
N ALA A 340 4.53 14.90 10.79
CA ALA A 340 4.12 15.55 12.04
C ALA A 340 4.17 14.59 13.25
N ASN A 341 3.95 13.29 13.04
CA ASN A 341 3.95 12.25 14.07
C ASN A 341 5.22 11.39 14.06
N GLU A 342 6.37 11.98 13.72
CA GLU A 342 7.64 11.27 13.62
C GLU A 342 7.98 10.44 14.88
N GLY A 343 7.66 10.90 16.10
CA GLY A 343 7.95 10.15 17.34
C GLY A 343 7.37 8.72 17.39
N ASP A 344 6.12 8.53 16.95
CA ASP A 344 5.38 7.27 17.13
C ASP A 344 5.68 6.21 16.06
N TYR A 345 6.13 6.68 14.90
CA TYR A 345 6.36 5.87 13.71
C TYR A 345 7.84 5.75 13.33
N MET A 346 8.74 6.66 13.75
CA MET A 346 10.14 6.66 13.27
C MET A 346 11.01 5.53 13.82
N ASN A 347 10.79 5.09 15.07
CA ASN A 347 11.44 3.88 15.57
C ASN A 347 11.08 2.65 14.71
N LYS A 348 9.92 2.71 14.03
CA LYS A 348 9.42 1.67 13.13
C LYS A 348 9.79 1.93 11.67
N MET A 349 10.16 3.15 11.26
CA MET A 349 10.66 3.41 9.90
C MET A 349 12.01 2.71 9.65
N ALA A 350 12.85 2.59 10.69
CA ALA A 350 14.06 1.77 10.57
C ALA A 350 13.75 0.29 10.24
N VAL A 351 12.57 -0.21 10.62
CA VAL A 351 12.11 -1.56 10.32
C VAL A 351 11.80 -1.70 8.83
N THR A 352 11.11 -0.73 8.22
CA THR A 352 10.82 -0.75 6.79
C THR A 352 12.09 -0.67 5.95
N HIS A 353 13.14 0.04 6.41
CA HIS A 353 14.47 0.01 5.78
C HIS A 353 15.13 -1.37 5.77
N ARG A 354 14.97 -2.15 6.85
CA ARG A 354 15.54 -3.50 6.94
C ARG A 354 14.76 -4.53 6.15
N LEU A 355 13.42 -4.44 6.15
CA LEU A 355 12.56 -5.40 5.45
C LEU A 355 12.40 -5.11 3.96
N HIS A 356 12.54 -3.86 3.52
CA HIS A 356 12.33 -3.44 2.14
C HIS A 356 13.49 -2.58 1.60
N PRO A 357 14.76 -3.00 1.71
CA PRO A 357 15.90 -2.17 1.33
C PRO A 357 15.89 -1.71 -0.14
N GLY A 358 15.32 -2.51 -1.05
CA GLY A 358 15.12 -2.14 -2.45
C GLY A 358 14.26 -0.89 -2.60
N PHE A 359 13.19 -0.76 -1.80
CA PHE A 359 12.33 0.43 -1.79
C PHE A 359 13.07 1.71 -1.47
N TRP A 360 14.13 1.67 -0.66
CA TRP A 360 14.85 2.88 -0.24
C TRP A 360 15.97 3.29 -1.20
N ARG A 361 16.19 2.54 -2.29
CA ARG A 361 17.11 2.90 -3.39
C ARG A 361 16.43 3.84 -4.40
N ARG A 362 15.90 4.96 -3.90
CA ARG A 362 15.13 5.94 -4.70
C ARG A 362 15.98 7.15 -5.05
N ASN A 363 15.73 7.74 -6.20
CA ASN A 363 16.19 9.09 -6.49
C ASN A 363 15.15 10.09 -5.97
N TYR A 364 15.34 10.58 -4.74
CA TYR A 364 14.38 11.49 -4.10
C TYR A 364 14.24 12.83 -4.81
N GLU A 365 15.28 13.29 -5.52
CA GLU A 365 15.22 14.53 -6.31
C GLU A 365 14.27 14.38 -7.50
N GLU A 366 14.43 13.29 -8.27
CA GLU A 366 13.54 12.97 -9.39
C GLU A 366 12.10 12.74 -8.91
N GLU A 367 11.92 12.04 -7.80
CA GLU A 367 10.58 11.78 -7.23
C GLU A 367 9.91 13.05 -6.74
N PHE A 368 10.64 13.96 -6.08
CA PHE A 368 10.10 15.23 -5.67
C PHE A 368 9.77 16.13 -6.87
N ALA A 369 10.62 16.13 -7.90
CA ALA A 369 10.35 16.84 -9.14
C ALA A 369 9.08 16.32 -9.83
N SER A 370 8.93 15.00 -9.94
CA SER A 370 7.71 14.35 -10.45
C SER A 370 6.50 14.73 -9.62
N TYR A 371 6.60 14.71 -8.30
CA TYR A 371 5.51 15.09 -7.40
C TYR A 371 5.10 16.57 -7.56
N CYS A 372 6.07 17.48 -7.72
CA CYS A 372 5.78 18.89 -7.97
C CYS A 372 5.05 19.09 -9.29
N GLN A 373 5.44 18.34 -10.33
CA GLN A 373 4.78 18.37 -11.63
C GLN A 373 3.35 17.82 -11.54
N ASP A 374 3.17 16.63 -10.94
CA ASP A 374 1.86 16.00 -10.71
C ASP A 374 0.92 16.95 -9.95
N MET A 375 1.44 17.63 -8.92
CA MET A 375 0.69 18.62 -8.15
C MET A 375 0.26 19.80 -9.00
N GLU A 376 1.16 20.41 -9.78
CA GLU A 376 0.77 21.54 -10.64
C GLU A 376 -0.27 21.13 -11.69
N ASP A 377 -0.10 19.96 -12.30
CA ASP A 377 -0.99 19.45 -13.35
C ASP A 377 -2.40 19.18 -12.82
N ILE A 378 -2.54 18.44 -11.71
CA ILE A 378 -3.86 18.13 -11.16
C ILE A 378 -4.59 19.39 -10.66
N LEU A 379 -3.88 20.30 -9.99
CA LEU A 379 -4.47 21.55 -9.51
C LEU A 379 -4.92 22.43 -10.68
N SER A 380 -4.11 22.53 -11.73
CA SER A 380 -4.45 23.30 -12.93
C SER A 380 -5.66 22.73 -13.68
N VAL A 381 -5.79 21.39 -13.74
CA VAL A 381 -6.98 20.74 -14.32
C VAL A 381 -8.23 21.05 -13.51
N ALA A 382 -8.16 21.02 -12.18
CA ALA A 382 -9.27 21.34 -11.31
C ALA A 382 -9.71 22.81 -11.41
N GLU A 383 -8.76 23.74 -11.43
CA GLU A 383 -9.01 25.18 -11.57
C GLU A 383 -9.66 25.53 -12.90
N LYS A 384 -9.21 24.90 -14.00
CA LYS A 384 -9.87 25.03 -15.32
C LYS A 384 -11.32 24.55 -15.31
N LYS A 385 -11.69 23.66 -14.38
CA LYS A 385 -13.07 23.20 -14.14
C LYS A 385 -13.80 24.01 -13.06
N GLY A 386 -13.26 25.15 -12.65
CA GLY A 386 -13.90 26.08 -11.71
C GLY A 386 -13.71 25.73 -10.23
N CYS A 387 -12.77 24.85 -9.87
CA CYS A 387 -12.43 24.61 -8.47
C CYS A 387 -11.48 25.69 -7.95
N THR A 388 -11.79 26.27 -6.80
CA THR A 388 -10.88 27.13 -6.04
C THR A 388 -10.02 26.25 -5.13
N VAL A 389 -8.70 26.40 -5.24
CA VAL A 389 -7.74 25.67 -4.41
C VAL A 389 -6.91 26.64 -3.59
N ARG A 390 -6.75 26.38 -2.29
CA ARG A 390 -5.91 27.19 -1.39
C ARG A 390 -5.00 26.31 -0.57
N SER A 391 -3.72 26.66 -0.48
CA SER A 391 -2.84 26.12 0.55
C SER A 391 -3.01 26.95 1.82
N ARG A 392 -3.24 26.28 2.95
CA ARG A 392 -3.45 26.91 4.27
C ARG A 392 -2.27 26.75 5.20
N THR A 393 -1.24 26.05 4.74
CA THR A 393 0.08 25.98 5.37
C THR A 393 1.16 26.32 4.33
N PRO A 394 2.31 26.87 4.76
CA PRO A 394 3.46 27.05 3.89
C PRO A 394 3.91 25.73 3.26
N SER A 395 4.45 25.80 2.04
CA SER A 395 4.93 24.62 1.33
C SER A 395 6.11 24.97 0.41
N TYR A 396 7.08 24.06 0.31
CA TYR A 396 8.14 24.07 -0.68
C TYR A 396 7.69 23.50 -2.03
N VAL A 397 6.49 22.95 -2.12
CA VAL A 397 5.89 22.51 -3.39
C VAL A 397 5.42 23.75 -4.16
N PRO A 398 6.01 24.10 -5.31
CA PRO A 398 5.73 25.37 -5.99
C PRO A 398 4.25 25.62 -6.28
N ALA A 399 3.55 24.55 -6.68
CA ALA A 399 2.10 24.59 -6.95
C ALA A 399 1.28 24.99 -5.73
N LEU A 400 1.67 24.56 -4.52
CA LEU A 400 0.97 24.91 -3.28
C LEU A 400 1.40 26.28 -2.77
N ALA A 401 2.70 26.60 -2.88
CA ALA A 401 3.24 27.91 -2.52
C ALA A 401 2.54 29.06 -3.28
N LYS A 402 2.30 28.90 -4.59
CA LYS A 402 1.59 29.91 -5.40
C LYS A 402 0.13 30.13 -4.97
N ARG A 403 -0.46 29.14 -4.27
CA ARG A 403 -1.85 29.12 -3.80
C ARG A 403 -1.96 29.35 -2.29
N TYR A 404 -0.87 29.76 -1.64
CA TYR A 404 -0.87 29.99 -0.20
C TYR A 404 -1.71 31.21 0.17
N VAL A 405 -2.58 31.01 1.16
CA VAL A 405 -3.41 32.07 1.74
C VAL A 405 -3.26 31.98 3.25
N GLU A 406 -2.71 33.04 3.84
CA GLU A 406 -2.62 33.18 5.30
C GLU A 406 -4.02 33.18 5.91
N GLN A 407 -4.19 32.48 7.03
CA GLN A 407 -5.46 32.39 7.76
C GLN A 407 -5.64 33.53 8.73
#